data_AF-A0A1I0SH93-F1
#
_entry.id   AF-A0A1I0SH93-F1
#
_cell.length_a   1.000
_cell.length_b   1.000
_cell.length_c   1.000
_cell.angle_alpha   90.00
_cell.angle_beta   90.00
_cell.angle_gamma   90.00
#
_symmetry.space_group_name_H-M   'P 1'
#
loop_
_entity.id
_entity.type
_entity.pdbx_description
1 polymer ?
#
loop_
_entity_poly.entity_id
_entity_poly.type
_entity_poly.pdbx_seq_one_letter_code
_entity_poly.pdbx_strand_id
1 'polypeptide(L)'
;RKNNRQLHKATILKGGKRKSNKAPRFVKGFQLFDKVVYEGKECFIFGRRSSGYFDLRLLDGTKVHASASWKKLKRVEYASTLLIERRKGDSSPTFALA
;
A
#
# COMPACT_ATOMS: atom_id res chain seq x y z
N ARG A 1 -24.00 -3.12 2.15
CA ARG A 1 -23.54 -1.73 2.36
C ARG A 1 -22.16 -1.56 1.74
N LYS A 2 -21.92 -0.51 0.91
CA LYS A 2 -20.62 -0.23 0.27
C LYS A 2 -19.49 -0.02 1.30
N ASN A 3 -18.23 -0.11 0.85
CA ASN A 3 -17.03 -0.09 1.70
C ASN A 3 -16.79 1.17 2.55
N ASN A 4 -17.56 2.26 2.38
CA ASN A 4 -17.41 3.51 3.14
C ASN A 4 -18.46 3.65 4.26
N ARG A 5 -18.24 2.97 5.39
CA ARG A 5 -19.18 2.95 6.52
C ARG A 5 -19.39 4.31 7.20
N GLN A 6 -18.49 5.27 7.01
CA GLN A 6 -18.57 6.60 7.64
C GLN A 6 -19.19 7.68 6.75
N LEU A 7 -19.63 7.35 5.53
CA LEU A 7 -20.18 8.35 4.61
C LEU A 7 -21.41 9.07 5.19
N HIS A 8 -22.23 8.38 5.99
CA HIS A 8 -23.42 8.97 6.63
C HIS A 8 -23.08 10.11 7.61
N LYS A 9 -21.87 10.10 8.20
CA LYS A 9 -21.39 11.16 9.10
C LYS A 9 -20.91 12.41 8.37
N ALA A 10 -20.71 12.34 7.05
CA ALA A 10 -20.23 13.48 6.28
C ALA A 10 -21.34 14.51 6.07
N THR A 11 -20.98 15.79 6.15
CA THR A 11 -21.85 16.92 5.83
C THR A 11 -22.37 16.82 4.39
N ILE A 12 -23.64 17.14 4.21
CA ILE A 12 -24.27 17.22 2.89
C ILE A 12 -23.80 18.54 2.24
N LEU A 13 -23.19 18.46 1.07
CA LEU A 13 -22.76 19.65 0.33
C LEU A 13 -23.95 20.30 -0.38
N LYS A 14 -23.76 21.56 -0.82
CA LYS A 14 -24.69 22.20 -1.77
C LYS A 14 -24.86 21.28 -2.99
N GLY A 15 -26.10 20.93 -3.32
CA GLY A 15 -26.43 19.90 -4.32
C GLY A 15 -26.77 18.52 -3.77
N GLY A 16 -26.98 18.37 -2.45
CA GLY A 16 -27.61 17.18 -1.85
C GLY A 16 -26.72 15.94 -1.77
N LYS A 17 -25.44 16.04 -2.12
CA LYS A 17 -24.50 14.90 -2.14
C LYS A 17 -23.51 14.99 -0.98
N ARG A 18 -23.25 13.85 -0.35
CA ARG A 18 -22.18 13.70 0.66
C ARG A 18 -20.85 13.37 -0.03
N LYS A 19 -19.79 14.08 0.35
CA LYS A 19 -18.43 13.85 -0.20
C LYS A 19 -17.84 12.56 0.34
N SER A 20 -17.28 11.73 -0.53
CA SER A 20 -16.52 10.54 -0.09
C SER A 20 -15.23 10.95 0.61
N ASN A 21 -14.99 10.39 1.79
CA ASN A 21 -13.71 10.53 2.51
C ASN A 21 -12.65 9.50 2.08
N LYS A 22 -13.00 8.56 1.20
CA LYS A 22 -12.07 7.53 0.70
C LYS A 22 -11.50 7.96 -0.65
N ALA A 23 -10.19 7.76 -0.82
CA ALA A 23 -9.55 7.83 -2.11
C ALA A 23 -10.12 6.75 -3.06
N PRO A 24 -10.10 6.98 -4.39
CA PRO A 24 -10.44 5.98 -5.38
C PRO A 24 -9.61 4.69 -5.24
N ARG A 25 -10.12 3.57 -5.78
CA ARG A 25 -9.40 2.29 -5.77
C ARG A 25 -8.05 2.40 -6.46
N PHE A 26 -8.04 2.99 -7.66
CA PHE A 26 -6.83 3.26 -8.40
C PHE A 26 -6.51 4.75 -8.31
N VAL A 27 -5.29 5.06 -7.92
CA VAL A 27 -4.76 6.42 -7.92
C VAL A 27 -3.50 6.40 -8.78
N LYS A 28 -3.49 7.17 -9.88
CA LYS A 28 -2.35 7.22 -10.80
C LYS A 28 -1.87 5.83 -11.29
N GLY A 29 -2.80 4.88 -11.42
CA GLY A 29 -2.51 3.51 -11.87
C GLY A 29 -2.13 2.51 -10.77
N PHE A 30 -2.06 2.94 -9.51
CA PHE A 30 -1.71 2.09 -8.36
C PHE A 30 -2.89 1.89 -7.41
N GLN A 31 -2.92 0.76 -6.71
CA GLN A 31 -3.88 0.44 -5.66
C GLN A 31 -3.18 -0.02 -4.37
N LEU A 32 -3.97 -0.29 -3.32
CA LEU A 32 -3.43 -0.90 -2.09
C LEU A 32 -2.87 -2.28 -2.40
N PHE A 33 -1.77 -2.62 -1.72
CA PHE A 33 -1.07 -3.89 -1.78
C PHE A 33 -0.39 -4.21 -3.11
N ASP A 34 -0.32 -3.26 -4.05
CA ASP A 34 0.59 -3.39 -5.18
C ASP A 34 2.04 -3.43 -4.65
N LYS A 35 2.83 -4.36 -5.18
CA LYS A 35 4.27 -4.44 -4.92
C LYS A 35 4.97 -3.45 -5.84
N VAL A 36 5.79 -2.57 -5.25
CA VAL A 36 6.47 -1.50 -5.95
C VAL A 36 7.92 -1.41 -5.52
N VAL A 37 8.79 -1.00 -6.44
CA VAL A 37 10.14 -0.53 -6.12
C VAL A 37 10.08 0.97 -5.87
N TYR A 38 10.62 1.38 -4.73
CA TYR A 38 10.85 2.76 -4.37
C TYR A 38 12.32 2.94 -3.98
N GLU A 39 13.04 3.79 -4.70
CA GLU A 39 14.46 4.09 -4.44
C GLU A 39 15.33 2.81 -4.32
N GLY A 40 15.06 1.83 -5.19
CA GLY A 40 15.79 0.56 -5.25
C GLY A 40 15.34 -0.51 -4.25
N LYS A 41 14.36 -0.22 -3.38
CA LYS A 41 13.81 -1.16 -2.40
C LYS A 41 12.42 -1.63 -2.78
N GLU A 42 12.17 -2.93 -2.70
CA GLU A 42 10.83 -3.50 -2.86
C GLU A 42 9.98 -3.24 -1.61
N CYS A 43 8.74 -2.81 -1.81
CA CYS A 43 7.79 -2.55 -0.74
C CYS A 43 6.35 -2.60 -1.27
N PHE A 44 5.39 -2.40 -0.38
CA PHE A 44 3.97 -2.47 -0.70
C PHE A 44 3.24 -1.17 -0.36
N ILE A 45 2.20 -0.85 -1.13
CA ILE A 45 1.36 0.33 -0.89
C ILE A 45 0.32 0.02 0.21
N PHE A 46 0.42 0.67 1.37
CA PHE A 46 -0.52 0.54 2.49
C PHE A 46 -1.47 1.73 2.64
N GLY A 47 -1.18 2.85 1.97
CA GLY A 47 -2.02 4.04 2.02
C GLY A 47 -1.98 4.79 0.71
N ARG A 48 -3.07 5.47 0.37
CA ARG A 48 -3.21 6.25 -0.87
C ARG A 48 -3.85 7.59 -0.58
N ARG A 49 -3.27 8.65 -1.11
CA ARG A 49 -3.85 9.99 -1.16
C ARG A 49 -4.31 10.27 -2.58
N SER A 50 -5.46 10.91 -2.76
CA SER A 50 -6.02 11.22 -4.09
C SER A 50 -5.07 12.04 -4.97
N SER A 51 -4.14 12.79 -4.37
CA SER A 51 -3.10 13.56 -5.04
C SER A 51 -2.00 12.69 -5.70
N GLY A 52 -1.96 11.38 -5.48
CA GLY A 52 -0.93 10.49 -6.02
C GLY A 52 0.27 10.31 -5.11
N TYR A 53 0.05 10.38 -3.80
CA TYR A 53 1.06 10.06 -2.80
C TYR A 53 0.65 8.83 -2.00
N PHE A 54 1.64 8.03 -1.60
CA PHE A 54 1.42 6.71 -1.02
C PHE A 54 2.17 6.51 0.30
N ASP A 55 1.57 5.73 1.20
CA ASP A 55 2.26 5.17 2.37
C ASP A 55 2.83 3.81 1.95
N LEU A 56 4.14 3.65 2.05
CA LEU A 56 4.88 2.47 1.63
C LEU A 56 5.41 1.74 2.86
N ARG A 57 5.21 0.42 2.89
CA ARG A 57 5.70 -0.43 3.99
C ARG A 57 6.22 -1.75 3.46
N LEU A 58 7.12 -2.34 4.22
CA LEU A 58 7.51 -3.73 4.07
C LEU A 58 6.41 -4.66 4.62
N LEU A 59 6.53 -5.96 4.35
CA LEU A 59 5.51 -6.93 4.78
C LEU A 59 5.44 -7.08 6.30
N ASP A 60 6.55 -6.85 7.00
CA ASP A 60 6.65 -6.81 8.46
C ASP A 60 5.96 -5.57 9.09
N GLY A 61 5.47 -4.65 8.26
CA GLY A 61 4.84 -3.40 8.71
C GLY A 61 5.81 -2.23 8.88
N THR A 62 7.12 -2.43 8.69
CA THR A 62 8.14 -1.39 8.74
C THR A 62 7.83 -0.32 7.70
N LYS A 63 7.76 0.93 8.14
CA LYS A 63 7.44 2.07 7.28
C LYS A 63 8.65 2.46 6.45
N VAL A 64 8.54 2.33 5.14
CA VAL A 64 9.58 2.75 4.19
C VAL A 64 9.45 4.25 3.91
N HIS A 65 8.25 4.72 3.61
CA HIS A 65 8.01 6.14 3.34
C HIS A 65 6.53 6.51 3.52
N ALA A 66 6.24 7.63 4.19
CA ALA A 66 4.85 8.02 4.51
C ALA A 66 4.09 8.72 3.38
N SER A 67 4.80 9.28 2.39
CA SER A 67 4.23 10.10 1.31
C SER A 67 5.05 10.02 0.03
N ALA A 68 5.24 8.82 -0.50
CA ALA A 68 6.01 8.62 -1.72
C ALA A 68 5.20 9.09 -2.93
N SER A 69 5.82 9.88 -3.81
CA SER A 69 5.18 10.33 -5.05
C SER A 69 5.07 9.17 -6.04
N TRP A 70 3.92 9.05 -6.71
CA TRP A 70 3.69 8.09 -7.78
C TRP A 70 4.78 8.09 -8.87
N LYS A 71 5.42 9.23 -9.12
CA LYS A 71 6.49 9.39 -10.12
C LYS A 71 7.76 8.61 -9.78
N LYS A 72 7.98 8.30 -8.50
CA LYS A 72 9.15 7.55 -8.01
C LYS A 72 8.88 6.05 -7.88
N LEU A 73 7.65 5.60 -8.13
CA LEU A 73 7.26 4.21 -7.98
C LEU A 73 7.37 3.48 -9.32
N LYS A 74 7.97 2.29 -9.27
CA LYS A 74 7.89 1.31 -10.36
C LYS A 74 7.13 0.10 -9.85
N ARG A 75 6.03 -0.26 -10.50
CA ARG A 75 5.25 -1.45 -10.11
C ARG A 75 5.99 -2.71 -10.52
N VAL A 76 6.10 -3.65 -9.58
CA VAL A 76 6.63 -4.99 -9.79
C VAL A 76 5.47 -5.95 -10.04
N GLU A 77 4.50 -5.96 -9.13
CA GLU A 77 3.34 -6.84 -9.18
C GLU A 77 2.07 -6.08 -8.81
N TYR A 78 0.96 -6.50 -9.38
CA TYR A 78 -0.36 -6.07 -8.95
C TYR A 78 -0.74 -6.75 -7.64
N ALA A 79 -1.58 -6.08 -6.84
CA ALA A 79 -2.17 -6.68 -5.66
C ALA A 79 -2.89 -7.99 -6.01
N SER A 80 -2.50 -9.06 -5.33
CA SER A 80 -3.13 -10.38 -5.41
C SER A 80 -3.96 -10.64 -4.15
N THR A 81 -4.58 -11.82 -4.08
CA THR A 81 -5.34 -12.25 -2.89
C THR A 81 -4.46 -12.41 -1.66
N LEU A 82 -3.19 -12.79 -1.83
CA LEU A 82 -2.24 -13.06 -0.75
C LEU A 82 -1.06 -12.09 -0.83
N LEU A 83 -0.82 -11.34 0.24
CA LEU A 83 0.35 -10.49 0.36
C LEU A 83 1.52 -11.32 0.88
N ILE A 84 2.44 -11.69 -0.01
CA ILE A 84 3.56 -12.58 0.30
C ILE A 84 4.90 -11.97 -0.13
N GLU A 85 5.94 -12.33 0.60
CA GLU A 85 7.32 -11.96 0.34
C GLU A 85 8.19 -13.22 0.43
N ARG A 86 9.08 -13.41 -0.52
CA ARG A 86 10.03 -14.52 -0.49
C ARG A 86 11.24 -14.12 0.33
N ARG A 87 11.41 -14.74 1.50
CA ARG A 87 12.62 -14.58 2.32
C ARG A 87 13.59 -15.70 2.02
N LYS A 88 14.85 -15.36 1.75
CA LYS A 88 15.93 -16.35 1.70
C LYS A 88 16.25 -16.70 3.16
N GLY A 89 15.99 -17.95 3.56
CA GLY A 89 16.38 -18.42 4.88
C GLY A 89 17.83 -18.89 4.84
N ASP A 90 18.68 -18.32 5.70
CA ASP A 90 20.00 -18.87 5.96
C ASP A 90 19.84 -19.97 7.00
N SER A 91 19.53 -21.19 6.54
CA SER A 91 19.43 -22.35 7.41
C SER A 91 20.83 -22.86 7.76
N SER A 92 21.36 -22.49 8.93
CA SER A 92 22.48 -23.21 9.51
C SER A 92 22.39 -23.24 11.03
N PRO A 93 22.38 -24.45 11.63
CA PRO A 93 23.29 -24.73 12.70
C PRO A 93 24.18 -25.89 12.23
N THR A 94 25.32 -25.56 11.61
CA THR A 94 26.43 -26.50 11.56
C THR A 94 26.96 -26.56 13.01
N PHE A 95 26.41 -27.46 13.82
CA PHE A 95 27.11 -27.90 15.02
C PHE A 95 28.38 -28.60 14.52
N ALA A 96 29.50 -27.86 14.54
CA ALA A 96 30.80 -28.45 14.34
C ALA A 96 31.03 -29.48 15.44
N LEU A 97 31.16 -30.74 15.05
CA LEU A 97 31.66 -31.80 15.91
C LEU A 97 33.10 -31.47 16.30
N ALA A 98 33.37 -31.37 17.59
CA ALA A 98 34.69 -31.48 18.20
C ALA A 98 34.59 -32.43 19.39
#